data_AF-A0A7V9E2X7-F1
#
_entry.id   AF-A0A7V9E2X7-F1
#
_cell.length_a   1.000
_cell.length_b   1.000
_cell.length_c   1.000
_cell.angle_alpha   90.00
_cell.angle_beta   90.00
_cell.angle_gamma   90.00
#
_symmetry.space_group_name_H-M   'P 1'
#
loop_
_entity.id
_entity.type
_entity.pdbx_description
1 polymer ?
#
loop_
_entity_poly.entity_id
_entity_poly.type
_entity_poly.pdbx_seq_one_letter_code
_entity_poly.pdbx_strand_id
1 'polypeptide(L)'
;MTWPGRGNDRHCGLYSAAESYIYVGQVQHGPRPIRGVSTSDTAFVDWFPFGPVGEPTRISSFDEFSQVFGGLHPQSQASYSIYQYFQQGGAIAWVVRAGMTADDAAFSTSLVTAMGELTAIDPYVFNLLCIPVMANLGDLQRELVAAAAAFCEAQRAFLLVDPPASITTAAQMRTWLTDTDGIRHMNAAVYFPRLLMPDPLDGGRARNIGASGGVAGVYARTDAARGVWRPAAGIEATLAGVDLMPPLLGDADSAALNPLGINALRVLPGLGNVVWGARTLVGDDQRNSEWKYVPVRRTALFIEQSLLTGLRWVAFEPNDETLWAQIRLSVGTFMDEQFRRGMFQGHRSQDAYFVRCDPGTTSQRGIEAGVVNIVVGFAPMKPAEFIVIHVRQVAGQPAP
;
A
#
# COMPACT_ATOMS: atom_id res chain seq x y z
N MET A 1 45.93 -91.47 1.45
CA MET A 1 45.12 -92.42 2.24
C MET A 1 43.65 -92.11 1.98
N THR A 2 42.94 -93.09 1.40
CA THR A 2 41.47 -93.31 1.33
C THR A 2 40.51 -92.18 0.90
N TRP A 3 40.00 -92.31 -0.34
CA TRP A 3 38.70 -91.90 -0.92
C TRP A 3 37.50 -92.71 -0.30
N PRO A 4 36.18 -92.52 -0.62
CA PRO A 4 35.52 -91.74 -1.70
C PRO A 4 34.18 -90.99 -1.35
N GLY A 5 33.61 -90.25 -2.31
CA GLY A 5 32.16 -89.90 -2.32
C GLY A 5 31.75 -88.86 -3.37
N ARG A 6 30.97 -89.27 -4.40
CA ARG A 6 30.45 -88.45 -5.51
C ARG A 6 29.26 -87.56 -5.09
N GLY A 7 29.06 -86.44 -5.80
CA GLY A 7 27.74 -86.11 -6.36
C GLY A 7 27.04 -84.82 -5.91
N ASN A 8 27.06 -83.84 -6.82
CA ASN A 8 25.95 -82.96 -7.26
C ASN A 8 25.19 -82.03 -6.28
N ASP A 9 25.26 -80.74 -6.63
CA ASP A 9 24.16 -79.78 -6.79
C ASP A 9 23.36 -79.22 -5.58
N ARG A 10 23.58 -77.89 -5.42
CA ARG A 10 22.60 -76.78 -5.20
C ARG A 10 22.26 -76.28 -3.79
N HIS A 11 22.32 -74.95 -3.74
CA HIS A 11 21.60 -73.96 -2.92
C HIS A 11 22.01 -73.68 -1.47
N CYS A 12 22.67 -72.52 -1.29
CA CYS A 12 22.25 -71.41 -0.40
C CYS A 12 23.14 -70.20 -0.78
N GLY A 13 22.69 -69.09 -1.38
CA GLY A 13 21.40 -68.45 -1.27
C GLY A 13 21.42 -67.36 -0.20
N LEU A 14 22.34 -66.39 -0.29
CA LEU A 14 22.29 -65.14 0.48
C LEU A 14 22.23 -63.97 -0.49
N TYR A 15 21.04 -63.71 -1.04
CA TYR A 15 20.69 -62.41 -1.56
C TYR A 15 19.71 -61.80 -0.55
N SER A 16 20.15 -60.79 0.19
CA SER A 16 19.22 -59.96 0.96
C SER A 16 18.32 -59.23 -0.04
N ALA A 17 17.01 -59.45 0.04
CA ALA A 17 16.06 -58.63 -0.68
C ALA A 17 16.23 -57.19 -0.20
N ALA A 18 16.59 -56.28 -1.10
CA ALA A 18 16.43 -54.85 -0.84
C ALA A 18 14.92 -54.57 -0.88
N GLU A 19 14.33 -54.32 0.28
CA GLU A 19 12.94 -53.89 0.36
C GLU A 19 12.83 -52.46 -0.16
N SER A 20 12.19 -52.31 -1.32
CA SER A 20 11.87 -51.01 -1.90
C SER A 20 10.56 -50.52 -1.29
N TYR A 21 10.65 -49.50 -0.44
CA TYR A 21 9.49 -48.81 0.12
C TYR A 21 9.02 -47.73 -0.86
N ILE A 22 7.74 -47.74 -1.23
CA ILE A 22 7.11 -46.63 -1.95
C ILE A 22 6.42 -45.74 -0.91
N TYR A 23 6.94 -44.53 -0.72
CA TYR A 23 6.21 -43.48 -0.03
C TYR A 23 5.14 -42.93 -0.97
N VAL A 24 3.87 -43.26 -0.71
CA VAL A 24 2.76 -42.56 -1.35
C VAL A 24 2.57 -41.23 -0.63
N GLY A 25 3.31 -40.21 -1.07
CA GLY A 25 3.00 -38.83 -0.71
C GLY A 25 1.68 -38.43 -1.36
N GLN A 26 0.74 -37.90 -0.60
CA GLN A 26 -0.44 -37.27 -1.18
C GLN A 26 0.00 -36.01 -1.91
N VAL A 27 0.04 -36.06 -3.25
CA VAL A 27 0.11 -34.86 -4.07
C VAL A 27 -1.25 -34.18 -3.92
N GLN A 28 -1.29 -33.03 -3.25
CA GLN A 28 -2.51 -32.22 -3.20
C GLN A 28 -2.81 -31.70 -4.61
N HIS A 29 -3.65 -32.44 -5.33
CA HIS A 29 -4.26 -31.99 -6.57
C HIS A 29 -5.53 -31.19 -6.22
N GLY A 30 -5.35 -29.92 -5.90
CA GLY A 30 -6.44 -28.99 -5.66
C GLY A 30 -6.00 -27.55 -5.95
N PRO A 31 -6.93 -26.65 -6.33
CA PRO A 31 -6.58 -25.25 -6.55
C PRO A 31 -6.01 -24.68 -5.25
N ARG A 32 -4.78 -24.15 -5.29
CA ARG A 32 -4.15 -23.43 -4.18
C ARG A 32 -4.73 -22.00 -4.18
N PRO A 33 -5.66 -21.65 -3.27
CA PRO A 33 -6.38 -20.38 -3.37
C PRO A 33 -5.48 -19.22 -2.93
N ILE A 34 -5.54 -18.11 -3.67
CA ILE A 34 -4.89 -16.86 -3.29
C ILE A 34 -5.84 -16.08 -2.38
N ARG A 35 -5.34 -15.60 -1.25
CA ARG A 35 -6.07 -14.69 -0.36
C ARG A 35 -5.59 -13.27 -0.57
N GLY A 36 -6.52 -12.32 -0.49
CA GLY A 36 -6.19 -10.91 -0.44
C GLY A 36 -5.40 -10.57 0.82
N VAL A 37 -4.34 -9.79 0.69
CA VAL A 37 -3.59 -9.24 1.83
C VAL A 37 -4.35 -8.10 2.51
N SER A 38 -3.86 -7.62 3.66
CA SER A 38 -4.35 -6.34 4.23
C SER A 38 -4.13 -5.21 3.24
N THR A 39 -4.93 -4.15 3.31
CA THR A 39 -4.85 -2.97 2.43
C THR A 39 -4.45 -1.69 3.14
N SER A 40 -4.45 -1.68 4.48
CA SER A 40 -4.29 -0.48 5.30
C SER A 40 -3.48 -0.67 6.59
N ASP A 41 -2.64 -1.71 6.66
CA ASP A 41 -1.65 -1.83 7.73
C ASP A 41 -0.62 -0.71 7.53
N THR A 42 -0.52 0.23 8.48
CA THR A 42 0.25 1.46 8.29
C THR A 42 1.55 1.42 9.07
N ALA A 43 2.67 1.62 8.38
CA ALA A 43 3.97 1.78 9.01
C ALA A 43 4.22 3.25 9.39
N PHE A 44 4.71 3.46 10.62
CA PHE A 44 5.15 4.74 11.16
C PHE A 44 6.61 4.64 11.56
N VAL A 45 7.42 5.57 11.06
CA VAL A 45 8.83 5.69 11.42
C VAL A 45 9.08 7.07 11.99
N ASP A 46 9.64 7.12 13.19
CA ASP A 46 10.07 8.34 13.87
C ASP A 46 10.94 7.96 15.07
N TRP A 47 11.45 8.95 15.78
CA TRP A 47 11.91 8.74 17.14
C TRP A 47 10.73 8.64 18.12
N PHE A 48 10.91 7.78 19.14
CA PHE A 48 9.99 7.59 20.27
C PHE A 48 10.78 7.54 21.60
N PRO A 49 10.18 7.91 22.75
CA PRO A 49 10.89 7.91 24.02
C PRO A 49 11.26 6.50 24.53
N PHE A 50 10.41 5.49 24.28
CA PHE A 50 10.67 4.09 24.66
C PHE A 50 10.59 3.15 23.46
N GLY A 51 10.81 1.86 23.70
CA GLY A 51 10.72 0.80 22.70
C GLY A 51 12.07 0.46 22.02
N PRO A 52 12.13 -0.72 21.38
CA PRO A 52 13.34 -1.19 20.71
C PRO A 52 13.65 -0.30 19.50
N VAL A 53 14.93 0.06 19.32
CA VAL A 53 15.40 0.84 18.17
C VAL A 53 15.57 -0.09 16.97
N GLY A 54 15.02 0.29 15.82
CA GLY A 54 15.16 -0.46 14.58
C GLY A 54 14.40 -1.79 14.55
N GLU A 55 13.53 -2.07 15.52
CA GLU A 55 12.74 -3.30 15.53
C GLU A 55 11.27 -2.98 15.18
N PRO A 56 10.77 -3.42 14.00
CA PRO A 56 9.38 -3.22 13.65
C PRO A 56 8.44 -3.93 14.62
N THR A 57 7.63 -3.15 15.33
CA THR A 57 6.69 -3.67 16.31
C THR A 57 5.27 -3.46 15.83
N ARG A 58 4.51 -4.55 15.73
CA ARG A 58 3.08 -4.50 15.39
C ARG A 58 2.27 -4.08 16.60
N ILE A 59 1.43 -3.08 16.43
CA ILE A 59 0.48 -2.59 17.44
C ILE A 59 -0.93 -2.53 16.84
N SER A 60 -1.92 -2.65 17.70
CA SER A 60 -3.35 -2.73 17.35
C SER A 60 -4.20 -1.63 17.98
N SER A 61 -3.61 -0.79 18.83
CA SER A 61 -4.27 0.34 19.45
C SER A 61 -3.29 1.44 19.87
N PHE A 62 -3.82 2.63 20.14
CA PHE A 62 -3.03 3.73 20.70
C PHE A 62 -2.57 3.47 22.15
N ASP A 63 -3.36 2.70 22.92
CA ASP A 63 -2.98 2.33 24.29
C ASP A 63 -1.78 1.39 24.28
N GLU A 64 -1.75 0.41 23.37
CA GLU A 64 -0.60 -0.47 23.15
C GLU A 64 0.64 0.32 22.70
N PHE A 65 0.48 1.26 21.75
CA PHE A 65 1.54 2.19 21.39
C PHE A 65 2.07 2.95 22.61
N SER A 66 1.17 3.43 23.47
CA SER A 66 1.54 4.19 24.66
C SER A 66 2.33 3.35 25.66
N GLN A 67 1.97 2.08 25.82
CA GLN A 67 2.68 1.14 26.70
C GLN A 67 4.07 0.77 26.17
N VAL A 68 4.22 0.58 24.86
CA VAL A 68 5.48 0.10 24.25
C VAL A 68 6.44 1.26 23.97
N PHE A 69 5.94 2.35 23.40
CA PHE A 69 6.76 3.45 22.85
C PHE A 69 6.64 4.76 23.63
N GLY A 70 5.73 4.87 24.61
CA GLY A 70 5.59 6.02 25.50
C GLY A 70 4.55 7.06 25.08
N GLY A 71 3.74 6.78 24.05
CA GLY A 71 2.56 7.57 23.73
C GLY A 71 2.89 8.89 23.04
N LEU A 72 2.05 9.91 23.26
CA LEU A 72 2.27 11.24 22.69
C LEU A 72 3.59 11.83 23.19
N HIS A 73 4.36 12.44 22.29
CA HIS A 73 5.57 13.15 22.65
C HIS A 73 5.78 14.38 21.76
N PRO A 74 6.03 15.59 22.31
CA PRO A 74 6.15 16.83 21.54
C PRO A 74 7.20 16.82 20.42
N GLN A 75 8.28 16.06 20.60
CA GLN A 75 9.34 15.90 19.59
C GLN A 75 9.07 14.80 18.55
N SER A 76 8.03 13.98 18.72
CA SER A 76 7.67 12.89 17.81
C SER A 76 6.39 13.24 17.07
N GLN A 77 6.51 13.66 15.81
CA GLN A 77 5.35 13.96 14.98
C GLN A 77 4.52 12.71 14.72
N ALA A 78 5.19 11.55 14.57
CA ALA A 78 4.50 10.29 14.36
C ALA A 78 3.67 9.86 15.57
N SER A 79 4.02 10.22 16.81
CA SER A 79 3.18 9.91 17.97
C SER A 79 1.77 10.49 17.84
N TYR A 80 1.63 11.73 17.36
CA TYR A 80 0.34 12.36 17.08
C TYR A 80 -0.32 11.79 15.81
N SER A 81 0.46 11.46 14.78
CA SER A 81 -0.07 10.80 13.58
C SER A 81 -0.63 9.41 13.88
N ILE A 82 -0.01 8.63 14.77
CA ILE A 82 -0.49 7.31 15.22
C ILE A 82 -1.78 7.48 16.02
N TYR A 83 -1.85 8.47 16.91
CA TYR A 83 -3.10 8.80 17.61
C TYR A 83 -4.22 9.10 16.61
N GLN A 84 -3.98 9.96 15.63
CA GLN A 84 -4.95 10.28 14.59
C GLN A 84 -5.32 9.06 13.74
N TYR A 85 -4.35 8.23 13.37
CA TYR A 85 -4.60 7.01 12.59
C TYR A 85 -5.66 6.13 13.25
N PHE A 86 -5.49 5.81 14.54
CA PHE A 86 -6.46 4.99 15.27
C PHE A 86 -7.81 5.71 15.44
N GLN A 87 -7.82 7.02 15.71
CA GLN A 87 -9.06 7.79 15.83
C GLN A 87 -9.86 7.86 14.51
N GLN A 88 -9.18 7.83 13.36
CA GLN A 88 -9.83 7.82 12.05
C GLN A 88 -10.18 6.40 11.56
N GLY A 89 -10.02 5.35 12.37
CA GLY A 89 -10.42 3.98 12.00
C GLY A 89 -9.28 3.12 11.45
N GLY A 90 -8.04 3.52 11.68
CA GLY A 90 -6.88 2.66 11.57
C GLY A 90 -6.97 1.48 12.55
N ALA A 91 -6.49 0.31 12.12
CA ALA A 91 -6.61 -0.92 12.90
C ALA A 91 -5.25 -1.48 13.33
N ILE A 92 -4.27 -1.51 12.42
CA ILE A 92 -2.95 -2.10 12.64
C ILE A 92 -1.89 -1.10 12.22
N ALA A 93 -0.96 -0.81 13.14
CA ALA A 93 0.21 -0.02 12.85
C ALA A 93 1.49 -0.84 13.07
N TRP A 94 2.46 -0.67 12.18
CA TRP A 94 3.83 -1.11 12.36
C TRP A 94 4.65 0.09 12.79
N VAL A 95 5.24 0.07 13.97
CA VAL A 95 6.02 1.19 14.49
C VAL A 95 7.48 0.79 14.48
N VAL A 96 8.31 1.62 13.84
CA VAL A 96 9.77 1.46 13.89
C VAL A 96 10.38 2.72 14.50
N ARG A 97 11.10 2.52 15.60
CA ARG A 97 11.78 3.59 16.30
C ARG A 97 13.15 3.86 15.67
N ALA A 98 13.36 5.08 15.20
CA ALA A 98 14.66 5.60 14.82
C ALA A 98 15.45 6.07 16.05
N GLY A 99 16.78 6.09 15.95
CA GLY A 99 17.66 6.68 16.95
C GLY A 99 17.59 8.20 16.89
N MET A 100 17.44 8.88 18.04
CA MET A 100 17.49 10.35 18.08
C MET A 100 18.92 10.84 18.00
N THR A 101 19.11 11.92 17.27
CA THR A 101 20.32 12.73 17.28
C THR A 101 19.95 14.19 17.04
N ALA A 102 20.77 15.11 17.53
CA ALA A 102 20.57 16.55 17.33
C ALA A 102 21.01 17.02 15.93
N ASP A 103 21.71 16.16 15.18
CA ASP A 103 22.16 16.45 13.81
C ASP A 103 21.15 15.91 12.80
N ASP A 104 20.55 16.80 12.00
CA ASP A 104 19.48 16.44 11.07
C ASP A 104 19.92 15.44 9.99
N ALA A 105 21.20 15.48 9.56
CA ALA A 105 21.73 14.55 8.56
C ALA A 105 21.88 13.12 9.14
N ALA A 106 22.43 13.02 10.35
CA ALA A 106 22.51 11.75 11.08
C ALA A 106 21.10 11.22 11.44
N PHE A 107 20.15 12.11 11.77
CA PHE A 107 18.78 11.69 12.05
C PHE A 107 18.07 11.20 10.78
N SER A 108 18.23 11.91 9.67
CA SER A 108 17.77 11.47 8.34
C SER A 108 18.30 10.08 7.99
N THR A 109 19.58 9.82 8.24
CA THR A 109 20.20 8.50 8.05
C THR A 109 19.55 7.45 8.95
N SER A 110 19.29 7.76 10.22
CA SER A 110 18.62 6.85 11.15
C SER A 110 17.18 6.52 10.72
N LEU A 111 16.44 7.50 10.18
CA LEU A 111 15.11 7.28 9.62
C LEU A 111 15.15 6.34 8.42
N VAL A 112 16.13 6.49 7.52
CA VAL A 112 16.31 5.55 6.38
C VAL A 112 16.62 4.14 6.86
N THR A 113 17.51 3.99 7.84
CA THR A 113 17.82 2.69 8.44
C THR A 113 16.56 2.06 9.05
N ALA A 114 15.85 2.78 9.91
CA ALA A 114 14.62 2.30 10.55
C ALA A 114 13.52 1.95 9.52
N MET A 115 13.39 2.71 8.44
CA MET A 115 12.49 2.36 7.34
C MET A 115 12.90 1.03 6.68
N GLY A 116 14.19 0.80 6.46
CA GLY A 116 14.71 -0.44 5.88
C GLY A 116 14.39 -1.70 6.71
N GLU A 117 14.29 -1.56 8.03
CA GLU A 117 13.96 -2.68 8.94
C GLU A 117 12.55 -3.23 8.70
N LEU A 118 11.64 -2.46 8.09
CA LEU A 118 10.32 -2.95 7.68
C LEU A 118 10.38 -4.12 6.69
N THR A 119 11.52 -4.36 6.03
CA THR A 119 11.71 -5.55 5.18
C THR A 119 11.74 -6.86 5.97
N ALA A 120 12.06 -6.81 7.27
CA ALA A 120 12.18 -7.96 8.13
C ALA A 120 10.83 -8.51 8.63
N ILE A 121 9.71 -7.84 8.33
CA ILE A 121 8.38 -8.27 8.81
C ILE A 121 7.80 -9.44 8.03
N ASP A 122 8.48 -9.96 6.99
CA ASP A 122 8.02 -11.13 6.23
C ASP A 122 7.66 -12.31 7.17
N PRO A 123 6.50 -12.98 7.01
CA PRO A 123 5.55 -12.90 5.90
C PRO A 123 4.45 -11.84 6.04
N TYR A 124 4.50 -10.98 7.05
CA TYR A 124 3.59 -9.84 7.17
C TYR A 124 3.88 -8.78 6.10
N VAL A 125 2.93 -7.87 5.92
CA VAL A 125 3.03 -6.76 4.97
C VAL A 125 2.59 -5.47 5.64
N PHE A 126 3.07 -4.35 5.13
CA PHE A 126 2.49 -3.04 5.39
C PHE A 126 2.08 -2.43 4.05
N ASN A 127 1.06 -1.58 4.07
CA ASN A 127 0.44 -1.04 2.86
C ASN A 127 0.64 0.47 2.72
N LEU A 128 0.75 1.16 3.85
CA LEU A 128 0.91 2.60 3.93
C LEU A 128 2.16 2.93 4.72
N LEU A 129 2.89 3.98 4.33
CA LEU A 129 4.04 4.50 5.09
C LEU A 129 3.80 5.96 5.44
N CYS A 130 4.03 6.32 6.70
CA CYS A 130 3.94 7.68 7.22
C CYS A 130 5.22 8.01 8.00
N ILE A 131 5.94 9.04 7.56
CA ILE A 131 7.15 9.55 8.25
C ILE A 131 6.99 11.07 8.39
N PRO A 132 6.07 11.55 9.24
CA PRO A 132 5.68 12.96 9.29
C PRO A 132 6.82 13.90 9.73
N VAL A 133 7.82 13.38 10.45
CA VAL A 133 8.99 14.15 10.88
C VAL A 133 9.85 14.63 9.71
N MET A 134 9.78 13.98 8.53
CA MET A 134 10.50 14.44 7.32
C MET A 134 10.17 15.90 6.98
N ALA A 135 8.94 16.35 7.28
CA ALA A 135 8.49 17.71 7.03
C ALA A 135 9.24 18.78 7.85
N ASN A 136 10.03 18.38 8.85
CA ASN A 136 10.78 19.26 9.72
C ASN A 136 12.29 19.28 9.41
N LEU A 137 12.76 18.49 8.43
CA LEU A 137 14.20 18.34 8.11
C LEU A 137 14.70 19.26 7.00
N GLY A 138 13.99 20.37 6.76
CA GLY A 138 14.38 21.39 5.78
C GLY A 138 14.70 20.81 4.41
N ASP A 139 15.90 21.12 3.91
CA ASP A 139 16.35 20.70 2.57
C ASP A 139 16.49 19.18 2.42
N LEU A 140 16.70 18.44 3.51
CA LEU A 140 16.82 16.97 3.49
C LEU A 140 15.48 16.29 3.19
N GLN A 141 14.35 16.98 3.37
CA GLN A 141 13.02 16.39 3.15
C GLN A 141 12.89 15.79 1.76
N ARG A 142 13.38 16.49 0.73
CA ARG A 142 13.23 16.08 -0.67
C ARG A 142 13.86 14.72 -0.93
N GLU A 143 15.11 14.55 -0.52
CA GLU A 143 15.87 13.32 -0.70
C GLU A 143 15.23 12.16 0.08
N LEU A 144 14.79 12.46 1.31
CA LEU A 144 14.20 11.46 2.20
C LEU A 144 12.83 10.98 1.71
N VAL A 145 11.99 11.89 1.18
CA VAL A 145 10.72 11.54 0.53
C VAL A 145 10.95 10.71 -0.73
N ALA A 146 11.93 11.06 -1.57
CA ALA A 146 12.27 10.29 -2.77
C ALA A 146 12.74 8.87 -2.41
N ALA A 147 13.59 8.72 -1.39
CA ALA A 147 14.03 7.43 -0.88
C ALA A 147 12.87 6.61 -0.32
N ALA A 148 11.96 7.22 0.46
CA ALA A 148 10.79 6.54 0.99
C ALA A 148 9.78 6.13 -0.09
N ALA A 149 9.64 6.93 -1.14
CA ALA A 149 8.77 6.60 -2.27
C ALA A 149 9.31 5.40 -3.07
N ALA A 150 10.61 5.37 -3.33
CA ALA A 150 11.28 4.24 -3.97
C ALA A 150 11.22 2.97 -3.09
N PHE A 151 11.39 3.12 -1.77
CA PHE A 151 11.21 2.02 -0.82
C PHE A 151 9.77 1.47 -0.86
N CYS A 152 8.78 2.36 -0.87
CA CYS A 152 7.38 1.97 -1.00
C CYS A 152 7.09 1.25 -2.33
N GLU A 153 7.75 1.62 -3.43
CA GLU A 153 7.66 0.86 -4.68
C GLU A 153 8.15 -0.58 -4.51
N ALA A 154 9.37 -0.72 -3.99
CA ALA A 154 10.01 -2.02 -3.79
C ALA A 154 9.24 -2.94 -2.82
N GLN A 155 8.55 -2.34 -1.83
CA GLN A 155 7.74 -3.06 -0.83
C GLN A 155 6.25 -3.16 -1.19
N ARG A 156 5.83 -2.65 -2.36
CA ARG A 156 4.42 -2.58 -2.79
C ARG A 156 3.51 -1.85 -1.78
N ALA A 157 4.05 -0.82 -1.15
CA ALA A 157 3.37 0.07 -0.22
C ALA A 157 3.14 1.47 -0.84
N PHE A 158 2.44 2.35 -0.13
CA PHE A 158 2.07 3.69 -0.58
C PHE A 158 2.43 4.75 0.49
N LEU A 159 3.19 5.77 0.09
CA LEU A 159 3.67 6.84 0.96
C LEU A 159 2.64 7.98 1.08
N LEU A 160 2.39 8.42 2.31
CA LEU A 160 1.68 9.67 2.58
C LEU A 160 2.68 10.73 3.01
N VAL A 161 2.83 11.77 2.17
CA VAL A 161 3.78 12.85 2.36
C VAL A 161 3.11 14.02 3.06
N ASP A 162 3.80 14.60 4.04
CA ASP A 162 3.37 15.83 4.71
C ASP A 162 4.19 17.03 4.22
N PRO A 163 3.57 18.16 3.84
CA PRO A 163 4.30 19.38 3.53
C PRO A 163 4.88 20.02 4.80
N PRO A 164 5.96 20.83 4.72
CA PRO A 164 6.51 21.55 5.87
C PRO A 164 5.47 22.41 6.59
N ALA A 165 5.64 22.59 7.91
CA ALA A 165 4.73 23.37 8.74
C ALA A 165 4.64 24.86 8.35
N SER A 166 5.66 25.39 7.65
CA SER A 166 5.71 26.75 7.12
C SER A 166 4.81 26.97 5.89
N ILE A 167 4.40 25.89 5.22
CA ILE A 167 3.51 25.94 4.06
C ILE A 167 2.07 26.01 4.55
N THR A 168 1.46 27.18 4.45
CA THR A 168 0.12 27.46 5.00
C THR A 168 -0.88 27.93 3.95
N THR A 169 -0.40 28.44 2.80
CA THR A 169 -1.27 28.93 1.72
C THR A 169 -1.21 28.05 0.47
N ALA A 170 -2.27 28.06 -0.33
CA ALA A 170 -2.30 27.35 -1.61
C ALA A 170 -1.16 27.80 -2.55
N ALA A 171 -0.81 29.10 -2.55
CA ALA A 171 0.31 29.61 -3.34
C ALA A 171 1.65 29.02 -2.90
N GLN A 172 1.93 29.00 -1.59
CA GLN A 172 3.15 28.38 -1.05
C GLN A 172 3.19 26.89 -1.36
N MET A 173 2.05 26.19 -1.28
CA MET A 173 1.98 24.76 -1.58
C MET A 173 2.32 24.46 -3.04
N ARG A 174 1.86 25.31 -3.97
CA ARG A 174 2.21 25.22 -5.39
C ARG A 174 3.72 25.41 -5.60
N THR A 175 4.28 26.45 -5.00
CA THR A 175 5.72 26.73 -5.07
C THR A 175 6.53 25.57 -4.49
N TRP A 176 6.20 25.11 -3.29
CA TRP A 176 6.87 23.98 -2.65
C TRP A 176 6.88 22.73 -3.54
N LEU A 177 5.74 22.35 -4.13
CA LEU A 177 5.70 21.17 -5.00
C LEU A 177 6.49 21.38 -6.30
N THR A 178 6.55 22.62 -6.81
CA THR A 178 7.33 22.96 -8.01
C THR A 178 8.82 22.86 -7.72
N ASP A 179 9.25 23.43 -6.59
CA ASP A 179 10.64 23.42 -6.17
C ASP A 179 11.11 21.99 -5.85
N THR A 180 10.20 21.14 -5.37
CA THR A 180 10.46 19.74 -4.99
C THR A 180 10.03 18.72 -6.04
N ASP A 181 9.96 19.04 -7.33
CA ASP A 181 9.45 18.14 -8.40
C ASP A 181 10.05 16.71 -8.39
N GLY A 182 11.28 16.54 -7.86
CA GLY A 182 11.93 15.25 -7.65
C GLY A 182 11.23 14.30 -6.66
N ILE A 183 10.24 14.75 -5.87
CA ILE A 183 9.45 13.88 -4.98
C ILE A 183 8.29 13.16 -5.69
N ARG A 184 8.05 13.47 -6.98
CA ARG A 184 6.90 12.91 -7.69
C ARG A 184 7.05 11.42 -7.92
N HIS A 185 6.07 10.67 -7.41
CA HIS A 185 6.09 9.22 -7.48
C HIS A 185 4.68 8.62 -7.55
N MET A 186 4.51 7.50 -8.25
CA MET A 186 3.21 6.82 -8.37
C MET A 186 2.72 6.23 -7.05
N ASN A 187 3.63 5.81 -6.18
CA ASN A 187 3.32 5.29 -4.84
C ASN A 187 3.32 6.37 -3.75
N ALA A 188 3.02 7.63 -4.09
CA ALA A 188 2.99 8.71 -3.10
C ALA A 188 1.83 9.68 -3.34
N ALA A 189 1.30 10.25 -2.26
CA ALA A 189 0.33 11.35 -2.31
C ALA A 189 0.60 12.37 -1.20
N VAL A 190 0.22 13.62 -1.45
CA VAL A 190 0.30 14.72 -0.47
C VAL A 190 -1.10 15.27 -0.20
N TYR A 191 -1.34 15.66 1.04
CA TYR A 191 -2.60 16.25 1.50
C TYR A 191 -2.34 17.61 2.14
N PHE A 192 -3.17 18.60 1.80
CA PHE A 192 -2.99 19.98 2.21
C PHE A 192 -4.35 20.65 2.47
N PRO A 193 -4.53 21.46 3.53
CA PRO A 193 -3.53 21.89 4.50
C PRO A 193 -3.17 20.83 5.55
N ARG A 194 -2.22 21.16 6.43
CA ARG A 194 -1.92 20.38 7.65
C ARG A 194 -3.10 20.43 8.62
N LEU A 195 -3.08 19.54 9.62
CA LEU A 195 -4.15 19.43 10.61
C LEU A 195 -3.79 20.21 11.89
N LEU A 196 -4.83 20.65 12.59
CA LEU A 196 -4.77 21.19 13.93
C LEU A 196 -5.47 20.23 14.89
N MET A 197 -4.71 19.65 15.81
CA MET A 197 -5.24 18.70 16.80
C MET A 197 -5.19 19.32 18.20
N PRO A 198 -6.25 19.22 19.02
CA PRO A 198 -6.16 19.56 20.44
C PRO A 198 -5.12 18.66 21.13
N ASP A 199 -4.04 19.24 21.67
CA ASP A 199 -2.96 18.47 22.29
C ASP A 199 -3.23 18.17 23.77
N PRO A 200 -3.43 16.89 24.17
CA PRO A 200 -3.62 16.52 25.57
C PRO A 200 -2.43 16.86 26.47
N LEU A 201 -1.21 16.96 25.93
CA LEU A 201 0.00 17.29 26.68
C LEU A 201 0.17 18.81 26.93
N ASP A 202 -0.59 19.64 26.22
CA ASP A 202 -0.52 21.12 26.27
C ASP A 202 -1.90 21.73 26.55
N GLY A 203 -2.64 21.10 27.48
CA GLY A 203 -3.93 21.61 27.96
C GLY A 203 -5.01 21.74 26.88
N GLY A 204 -4.93 20.96 25.80
CA GLY A 204 -5.84 21.02 24.66
C GLY A 204 -5.52 22.11 23.63
N ARG A 205 -4.38 22.81 23.76
CA ARG A 205 -3.95 23.79 22.76
C ARG A 205 -3.78 23.14 21.39
N ALA A 206 -4.24 23.83 20.35
CA ALA A 206 -4.13 23.33 18.98
C ALA A 206 -2.66 23.15 18.57
N ARG A 207 -2.32 21.93 18.16
CA ARG A 207 -1.01 21.53 17.63
C ARG A 207 -1.08 21.34 16.13
N ASN A 208 -0.12 21.93 15.42
CA ASN A 208 0.09 21.68 14.00
C ASN A 208 0.75 20.31 13.80
N ILE A 209 0.05 19.40 13.13
CA ILE A 209 0.51 18.05 12.80
C ILE A 209 0.35 17.77 11.30
N GLY A 210 1.11 16.79 10.81
CA GLY A 210 0.92 16.28 9.45
C GLY A 210 -0.48 15.70 9.24
N ALA A 211 -0.93 15.65 8.00
CA ALA A 211 -2.18 15.01 7.62
C ALA A 211 -2.03 13.50 7.39
N SER A 212 -0.81 13.01 7.17
CA SER A 212 -0.52 11.61 6.82
C SER A 212 -1.22 10.58 7.72
N GLY A 213 -1.08 10.70 9.05
CA GLY A 213 -1.70 9.76 10.00
C GLY A 213 -3.24 9.75 9.95
N GLY A 214 -3.85 10.94 9.95
CA GLY A 214 -5.31 11.06 9.86
C GLY A 214 -5.85 10.51 8.54
N VAL A 215 -5.21 10.86 7.43
CA VAL A 215 -5.60 10.36 6.09
C VAL A 215 -5.39 8.85 5.97
N ALA A 216 -4.32 8.29 6.55
CA ALA A 216 -4.10 6.84 6.60
C ALA A 216 -5.25 6.12 7.32
N GLY A 217 -5.80 6.70 8.39
CA GLY A 217 -6.96 6.12 9.07
C GLY A 217 -8.23 6.25 8.23
N VAL A 218 -8.44 7.37 7.53
CA VAL A 218 -9.55 7.51 6.56
C VAL A 218 -9.44 6.47 5.43
N TYR A 219 -8.23 6.18 4.95
CA TYR A 219 -7.99 5.07 4.01
C TYR A 219 -8.43 3.74 4.62
N ALA A 220 -7.95 3.41 5.83
CA ALA A 220 -8.29 2.16 6.51
C ALA A 220 -9.80 1.97 6.66
N ARG A 221 -10.49 3.01 7.13
CA ARG A 221 -11.95 3.01 7.30
C ARG A 221 -12.68 2.86 5.97
N THR A 222 -12.23 3.54 4.92
CA THR A 222 -12.83 3.45 3.59
C THR A 222 -12.64 2.07 2.98
N ASP A 223 -11.43 1.52 3.09
CA ASP A 223 -11.06 0.21 2.56
C ASP A 223 -11.88 -0.89 3.24
N ALA A 224 -12.03 -0.85 4.56
CA ALA A 224 -12.82 -1.81 5.33
C ALA A 224 -14.30 -1.77 4.92
N ALA A 225 -14.84 -0.57 4.67
CA ALA A 225 -16.25 -0.39 4.34
C ALA A 225 -16.57 -0.67 2.86
N ARG A 226 -15.69 -0.27 1.94
CA ARG A 226 -16.00 -0.20 0.51
C ARG A 226 -14.92 -0.74 -0.43
N GLY A 227 -13.80 -1.20 0.12
CA GLY A 227 -12.66 -1.74 -0.63
C GLY A 227 -11.66 -0.69 -1.11
N VAL A 228 -10.41 -1.13 -1.30
CA VAL A 228 -9.26 -0.28 -1.69
C VAL A 228 -9.41 0.43 -3.04
N TRP A 229 -10.30 -0.07 -3.91
CA TRP A 229 -10.62 0.52 -5.21
C TRP A 229 -11.55 1.73 -5.13
N ARG A 230 -12.09 2.04 -3.96
CA ARG A 230 -12.90 3.23 -3.73
C ARG A 230 -12.04 4.40 -3.28
N PRO A 231 -12.29 5.61 -3.80
CA PRO A 231 -11.58 6.79 -3.33
C PRO A 231 -11.93 7.06 -1.86
N ALA A 232 -10.90 7.25 -1.04
CA ALA A 232 -11.00 7.75 0.34
C ALA A 232 -11.11 9.29 0.34
N ALA A 233 -12.02 9.81 -0.47
CA ALA A 233 -12.28 11.23 -0.66
C ALA A 233 -13.77 11.47 -0.92
N GLY A 234 -14.21 12.71 -0.76
CA GLY A 234 -15.60 13.12 -0.92
C GLY A 234 -16.35 13.21 0.40
N ILE A 235 -17.69 13.23 0.32
CA ILE A 235 -18.56 13.55 1.46
C ILE A 235 -18.52 12.54 2.62
N GLU A 236 -18.08 11.30 2.37
CA GLU A 236 -17.95 10.26 3.39
C GLU A 236 -16.54 10.21 4.01
N ALA A 237 -15.57 10.93 3.44
CA ALA A 237 -14.18 10.92 3.88
C ALA A 237 -13.92 12.01 4.93
N THR A 238 -14.71 11.99 6.01
CA THR A 238 -14.63 12.98 7.09
C THR A 238 -13.41 12.76 7.98
N LEU A 239 -12.91 13.86 8.55
CA LEU A 239 -11.82 13.88 9.54
C LEU A 239 -12.40 14.33 10.89
N ALA A 240 -12.49 13.41 11.85
CA ALA A 240 -13.06 13.67 13.17
C ALA A 240 -12.01 14.16 14.18
N GLY A 241 -12.38 15.05 15.10
CA GLY A 241 -11.51 15.42 16.24
C GLY A 241 -10.27 16.25 15.89
N VAL A 242 -10.22 16.82 14.68
CA VAL A 242 -9.17 17.74 14.21
C VAL A 242 -9.79 18.88 13.43
N ASP A 243 -9.14 20.03 13.44
CA ASP A 243 -9.39 21.16 12.57
C ASP A 243 -8.39 21.21 11.40
N LEU A 244 -8.69 22.02 10.38
CA LEU A 244 -7.77 22.29 9.27
C LEU A 244 -6.98 23.57 9.53
N MET A 245 -5.69 23.57 9.22
CA MET A 245 -4.85 24.77 9.35
C MET A 245 -5.38 25.89 8.43
N PRO A 246 -5.68 27.08 8.97
CA PRO A 246 -6.10 28.22 8.16
C PRO A 246 -4.94 28.81 7.34
N PRO A 247 -5.23 29.51 6.22
CA PRO A 247 -6.57 29.78 5.67
C PRO A 247 -7.24 28.53 5.09
N LEU A 248 -8.55 28.41 5.30
CA LEU A 248 -9.33 27.28 4.78
C LEU A 248 -9.46 27.36 3.26
N LEU A 249 -9.35 26.22 2.59
CA LEU A 249 -9.36 26.15 1.13
C LEU A 249 -10.77 26.29 0.54
N GLY A 250 -10.92 27.28 -0.34
CA GLY A 250 -12.11 27.45 -1.16
C GLY A 250 -12.11 26.57 -2.41
N ASP A 251 -13.14 26.74 -3.23
CA ASP A 251 -13.25 26.05 -4.53
C ASP A 251 -12.12 26.46 -5.48
N ALA A 252 -11.77 27.76 -5.50
CA ALA A 252 -10.70 28.29 -6.34
C ALA A 252 -9.32 27.71 -5.97
N ASP A 253 -9.02 27.59 -4.67
CA ASP A 253 -7.78 26.98 -4.20
C ASP A 253 -7.71 25.52 -4.63
N SER A 254 -8.79 24.77 -4.42
CA SER A 254 -8.88 23.35 -4.76
C SER A 254 -8.73 23.12 -6.27
N ALA A 255 -9.36 23.98 -7.09
CA ALA A 255 -9.25 23.95 -8.54
C ALA A 255 -7.83 24.26 -9.04
N ALA A 256 -7.07 25.07 -8.30
CA ALA A 256 -5.66 25.37 -8.63
C ALA A 256 -4.68 24.27 -8.17
N LEU A 257 -4.98 23.58 -7.07
CA LEU A 257 -4.11 22.56 -6.48
C LEU A 257 -4.31 21.18 -7.11
N ASN A 258 -5.55 20.78 -7.39
CA ASN A 258 -5.88 19.45 -7.88
C ASN A 258 -5.13 19.09 -9.19
N PRO A 259 -5.05 19.97 -10.22
CA PRO A 259 -4.29 19.71 -11.46
C PRO A 259 -2.81 19.41 -11.27
N LEU A 260 -2.25 19.71 -10.09
CA LEU A 260 -0.84 19.47 -9.77
C LEU A 260 -0.60 18.15 -9.02
N GLY A 261 -1.65 17.41 -8.68
CA GLY A 261 -1.59 16.20 -7.86
C GLY A 261 -1.61 16.47 -6.34
N ILE A 262 -2.06 17.65 -5.93
CA ILE A 262 -2.19 18.02 -4.51
C ILE A 262 -3.63 17.79 -4.06
N ASN A 263 -3.82 16.95 -3.03
CA ASN A 263 -5.14 16.63 -2.51
C ASN A 263 -5.57 17.65 -1.45
N ALA A 264 -6.67 18.36 -1.70
CA ALA A 264 -7.20 19.33 -0.77
C ALA A 264 -7.91 18.65 0.42
N LEU A 265 -7.67 19.13 1.64
CA LEU A 265 -8.54 18.95 2.78
C LEU A 265 -9.41 20.20 2.90
N ARG A 266 -10.71 20.03 3.07
CA ARG A 266 -11.67 21.13 3.03
C ARG A 266 -12.66 21.06 4.17
N VAL A 267 -13.23 22.22 4.49
CA VAL A 267 -14.42 22.31 5.35
C VAL A 267 -15.63 22.44 4.43
N LEU A 268 -16.55 21.50 4.51
CA LEU A 268 -17.83 21.57 3.80
C LEU A 268 -18.98 21.89 4.76
N PRO A 269 -19.88 22.82 4.39
CA PRO A 269 -21.05 23.13 5.19
C PRO A 269 -21.87 21.88 5.52
N GLY A 270 -22.17 21.66 6.80
CA GLY A 270 -22.96 20.52 7.29
C GLY A 270 -22.21 19.19 7.40
N LEU A 271 -21.02 19.05 6.81
CA LEU A 271 -20.20 17.82 6.88
C LEU A 271 -18.93 17.98 7.72
N GLY A 272 -18.43 19.21 7.86
CA GLY A 272 -17.18 19.50 8.56
C GLY A 272 -15.96 19.22 7.69
N ASN A 273 -14.87 18.73 8.31
CA ASN A 273 -13.58 18.54 7.65
C ASN A 273 -13.60 17.25 6.82
N VAL A 274 -13.22 17.35 5.55
CA VAL A 274 -13.25 16.23 4.59
C VAL A 274 -11.98 16.16 3.75
N VAL A 275 -11.60 14.94 3.37
CA VAL A 275 -10.61 14.69 2.32
C VAL A 275 -11.28 14.90 0.96
N TRP A 276 -10.76 15.85 0.17
CA TRP A 276 -11.37 16.31 -1.09
C TRP A 276 -10.42 16.16 -2.30
N GLY A 277 -9.65 15.08 -2.31
CA GLY A 277 -8.77 14.71 -3.43
C GLY A 277 -8.25 13.27 -3.31
N ALA A 278 -7.98 12.63 -4.45
CA ALA A 278 -7.50 11.25 -4.52
C ALA A 278 -6.45 11.02 -5.62
N ARG A 279 -5.60 12.01 -5.88
CA ARG A 279 -4.51 11.98 -6.87
C ARG A 279 -3.18 11.60 -6.22
N THR A 280 -2.35 10.89 -6.98
CA THR A 280 -0.95 10.61 -6.61
C THR A 280 -0.07 11.83 -6.95
N LEU A 281 1.19 11.83 -6.55
CA LEU A 281 2.13 12.90 -6.89
C LEU A 281 2.50 12.94 -8.38
N VAL A 282 2.24 11.87 -9.14
CA VAL A 282 2.31 11.84 -10.62
C VAL A 282 0.95 12.08 -11.27
N GLY A 283 -0.07 12.40 -10.48
CA GLY A 283 -1.43 12.63 -10.93
C GLY A 283 -1.71 14.04 -11.42
N ASP A 284 -0.68 14.80 -11.75
CA ASP A 284 -0.87 16.07 -12.43
C ASP A 284 -1.41 15.86 -13.86
N ASP A 285 -2.15 16.84 -14.34
CA ASP A 285 -2.86 16.73 -15.62
C ASP A 285 -1.91 16.77 -16.83
N GLN A 286 -0.65 17.20 -16.66
CA GLN A 286 0.32 17.31 -17.75
C GLN A 286 1.08 16.00 -18.01
N ARG A 287 1.29 15.17 -16.98
CA ARG A 287 2.04 13.90 -17.10
C ARG A 287 1.25 12.76 -17.74
N ASN A 288 -0.08 12.87 -17.86
CA ASN A 288 -0.98 11.84 -18.42
C ASN A 288 -0.68 10.42 -17.89
N SER A 289 -0.37 10.30 -16.59
CA SER A 289 0.00 9.02 -15.97
C SER A 289 -1.21 8.09 -15.83
N GLU A 290 -1.03 6.81 -16.16
CA GLU A 290 -2.02 5.76 -15.87
C GLU A 290 -2.23 5.60 -14.34
N TRP A 291 -1.24 5.99 -13.55
CA TRP A 291 -1.23 5.95 -12.08
C TRP A 291 -1.66 7.27 -11.44
N LYS A 292 -2.47 8.07 -12.15
CA LYS A 292 -2.96 9.36 -11.68
C LYS A 292 -3.70 9.31 -10.34
N TYR A 293 -4.43 8.22 -10.09
CA TYR A 293 -5.34 8.12 -8.94
C TYR A 293 -4.82 7.16 -7.87
N VAL A 294 -4.90 7.60 -6.61
CA VAL A 294 -4.63 6.80 -5.41
C VAL A 294 -5.37 5.46 -5.43
N PRO A 295 -6.71 5.39 -5.57
CA PRO A 295 -7.42 4.10 -5.51
C PRO A 295 -6.99 3.15 -6.63
N VAL A 296 -6.65 3.68 -7.81
CA VAL A 296 -6.17 2.87 -8.94
C VAL A 296 -4.80 2.26 -8.61
N ARG A 297 -3.87 3.08 -8.12
CA ARG A 297 -2.54 2.58 -7.76
C ARG A 297 -2.58 1.62 -6.58
N ARG A 298 -3.29 1.96 -5.49
CA ARG A 298 -3.43 1.08 -4.31
C ARG A 298 -4.11 -0.25 -4.65
N THR A 299 -5.05 -0.27 -5.59
CA THR A 299 -5.64 -1.52 -6.10
C THR A 299 -4.60 -2.40 -6.80
N ALA A 300 -3.75 -1.81 -7.66
CA ALA A 300 -2.67 -2.56 -8.30
C ALA A 300 -1.69 -3.15 -7.29
N LEU A 301 -1.28 -2.36 -6.29
CA LEU A 301 -0.40 -2.82 -5.20
C LEU A 301 -1.01 -3.97 -4.40
N PHE A 302 -2.32 -3.89 -4.08
CA PHE A 302 -3.05 -4.96 -3.41
C PHE A 302 -3.07 -6.26 -4.23
N ILE A 303 -3.35 -6.16 -5.54
CA ILE A 303 -3.35 -7.33 -6.43
C ILE A 303 -1.95 -7.92 -6.47
N GLU A 304 -0.93 -7.12 -6.78
CA GLU A 304 0.46 -7.54 -6.89
C GLU A 304 0.94 -8.26 -5.62
N GLN A 305 0.73 -7.66 -4.44
CA GLN A 305 1.14 -8.26 -3.16
C GLN A 305 0.38 -9.55 -2.85
N SER A 306 -0.92 -9.63 -3.18
CA SER A 306 -1.72 -10.84 -2.99
C SER A 306 -1.25 -11.97 -3.89
N LEU A 307 -0.94 -11.68 -5.15
CA LEU A 307 -0.41 -12.66 -6.10
C LEU A 307 0.97 -13.15 -5.67
N LEU A 308 1.89 -12.25 -5.30
CA LEU A 308 3.23 -12.63 -4.84
C LEU A 308 3.17 -13.53 -3.59
N THR A 309 2.30 -13.20 -2.64
CA THR A 309 2.12 -13.99 -1.42
C THR A 309 1.50 -15.35 -1.72
N GLY A 310 0.44 -15.38 -2.53
CA GLY A 310 -0.29 -16.60 -2.84
C GLY A 310 0.38 -17.53 -3.87
N LEU A 311 1.36 -17.04 -4.62
CA LEU A 311 2.12 -17.81 -5.62
C LEU A 311 3.52 -18.24 -5.13
N ARG A 312 3.86 -18.07 -3.85
CA ARG A 312 5.16 -18.53 -3.30
C ARG A 312 5.45 -20.01 -3.58
N TRP A 313 4.40 -20.84 -3.65
CA TRP A 313 4.49 -22.27 -3.91
C TRP A 313 4.98 -22.61 -5.32
N VAL A 314 4.90 -21.67 -6.28
CA VAL A 314 5.34 -21.87 -7.66
C VAL A 314 6.85 -22.07 -7.73
N ALA A 315 7.59 -21.53 -6.76
CA ALA A 315 9.03 -21.71 -6.67
C ALA A 315 9.39 -23.21 -6.59
N PHE A 316 10.34 -23.62 -7.42
CA PHE A 316 10.84 -25.01 -7.52
C PHE A 316 9.86 -26.06 -8.08
N GLU A 317 8.70 -25.64 -8.60
CA GLU A 317 7.83 -26.53 -9.38
C GLU A 317 8.36 -26.69 -10.83
N PRO A 318 8.10 -27.82 -11.51
CA PRO A 318 8.47 -28.00 -12.92
C PRO A 318 7.84 -26.91 -13.81
N ASN A 319 8.65 -26.19 -14.57
CA ASN A 319 8.20 -25.12 -15.47
C ASN A 319 7.59 -25.71 -16.76
N ASP A 320 6.35 -26.19 -16.66
CA ASP A 320 5.59 -26.80 -17.75
C ASP A 320 4.15 -26.27 -17.84
N GLU A 321 3.40 -26.75 -18.85
CA GLU A 321 2.01 -26.35 -19.07
C GLU A 321 1.10 -26.73 -17.89
N THR A 322 1.43 -27.78 -17.13
CA THR A 322 0.66 -28.18 -15.95
C THR A 322 0.74 -27.11 -14.87
N LEU A 323 1.95 -26.62 -14.58
CA LEU A 323 2.17 -25.50 -13.67
C LEU A 323 1.45 -24.24 -14.14
N TRP A 324 1.60 -23.89 -15.42
CA TRP A 324 0.98 -22.68 -15.97
C TRP A 324 -0.55 -22.74 -15.91
N ALA A 325 -1.15 -23.89 -16.17
CA ALA A 325 -2.59 -24.10 -16.02
C ALA A 325 -3.06 -23.90 -14.57
N GLN A 326 -2.30 -24.40 -13.58
CA GLN A 326 -2.60 -24.19 -12.17
C GLN A 326 -2.49 -22.71 -11.76
N ILE A 327 -1.47 -22.00 -12.26
CA ILE A 327 -1.32 -20.55 -12.05
C ILE A 327 -2.52 -19.80 -12.62
N ARG A 328 -2.88 -20.06 -13.90
CA ARG A 328 -4.03 -19.40 -14.54
C ARG A 328 -5.32 -19.65 -13.77
N LEU A 329 -5.54 -20.88 -13.28
CA LEU A 329 -6.72 -21.20 -12.47
C LEU A 329 -6.72 -20.43 -11.14
N SER A 330 -5.62 -20.48 -10.38
CA SER A 330 -5.52 -19.84 -9.06
C SER A 330 -5.68 -18.32 -9.14
N VAL A 331 -4.92 -17.67 -10.03
CA VAL A 331 -4.99 -16.22 -10.26
C VAL A 331 -6.35 -15.84 -10.85
N GLY A 332 -6.87 -16.62 -11.79
CA GLY A 332 -8.18 -16.39 -12.40
C GLY A 332 -9.33 -16.44 -11.40
N THR A 333 -9.32 -17.39 -10.45
CA THR A 333 -10.31 -17.47 -9.37
C THR A 333 -10.23 -16.26 -8.44
N PHE A 334 -9.02 -15.85 -8.02
CA PHE A 334 -8.84 -14.68 -7.17
C PHE A 334 -9.34 -13.39 -7.83
N MET A 335 -9.02 -13.18 -9.11
CA MET A 335 -9.46 -12.01 -9.87
C MET A 335 -10.98 -12.01 -10.08
N ASP A 336 -11.60 -13.18 -10.31
CA ASP A 336 -13.05 -13.32 -10.40
C ASP A 336 -13.76 -12.97 -9.08
N GLU A 337 -13.20 -13.40 -7.95
CA GLU A 337 -13.71 -13.02 -6.63
C GLU A 337 -13.66 -11.49 -6.43
N GLN A 338 -12.57 -10.84 -6.85
CA GLN A 338 -12.47 -9.38 -6.77
C GLN A 338 -13.45 -8.68 -7.72
N PHE A 339 -13.65 -9.22 -8.93
CA PHE A 339 -14.64 -8.73 -9.88
C PHE A 339 -16.05 -8.79 -9.30
N ARG A 340 -16.44 -9.91 -8.67
CA ARG A 340 -17.74 -10.07 -8.00
C ARG A 340 -17.95 -9.11 -6.83
N ARG A 341 -16.88 -8.62 -6.21
CA ARG A 341 -16.92 -7.56 -5.19
C ARG A 341 -17.04 -6.15 -5.77
N GLY A 342 -17.02 -6.00 -7.10
CA GLY A 342 -17.13 -4.73 -7.81
C GLY A 342 -15.82 -3.94 -7.86
N MET A 343 -14.67 -4.61 -7.80
CA MET A 343 -13.36 -3.96 -7.86
C MET A 343 -13.02 -3.37 -9.23
N PHE A 344 -13.52 -3.99 -10.30
CA PHE A 344 -13.16 -3.65 -11.69
C PHE A 344 -14.35 -3.06 -12.45
N GLN A 345 -14.04 -2.31 -13.50
CA GLN A 345 -15.04 -1.88 -14.48
C GLN A 345 -15.51 -3.04 -15.36
N GLY A 346 -16.66 -2.88 -15.99
CA GLY A 346 -17.21 -3.85 -16.94
C GLY A 346 -18.31 -4.73 -16.34
N HIS A 347 -19.13 -5.31 -17.23
CA HIS A 347 -20.24 -6.19 -16.85
C HIS A 347 -19.87 -7.68 -16.94
N ARG A 348 -18.76 -8.01 -17.63
CA ARG A 348 -18.27 -9.38 -17.82
C ARG A 348 -16.84 -9.46 -17.34
N SER A 349 -16.44 -10.59 -16.77
CA SER A 349 -15.07 -10.84 -16.28
C SER A 349 -14.01 -10.60 -17.37
N GLN A 350 -14.32 -10.96 -18.62
CA GLN A 350 -13.43 -10.81 -19.77
C GLN A 350 -13.11 -9.34 -20.13
N ASP A 351 -14.03 -8.42 -19.81
CA ASP A 351 -13.83 -6.98 -20.03
C ASP A 351 -13.12 -6.34 -18.82
N ALA A 352 -13.15 -7.03 -17.66
CA ALA A 352 -12.72 -6.52 -16.37
C ALA A 352 -11.26 -6.89 -16.04
N TYR A 353 -10.81 -8.08 -16.42
CA TYR A 353 -9.44 -8.53 -16.19
C TYR A 353 -9.03 -9.63 -17.18
N PHE A 354 -7.73 -9.86 -17.28
CA PHE A 354 -7.19 -11.04 -17.96
C PHE A 354 -5.99 -11.60 -17.19
N VAL A 355 -5.75 -12.90 -17.36
CA VAL A 355 -4.59 -13.61 -16.82
C VAL A 355 -3.97 -14.43 -17.93
N ARG A 356 -2.68 -14.23 -18.18
CA ARG A 356 -1.91 -14.99 -19.17
C ARG A 356 -0.66 -15.57 -18.53
N CYS A 357 -0.45 -16.85 -18.75
CA CYS A 357 0.75 -17.59 -18.38
C CYS A 357 0.78 -18.76 -19.34
N ASP A 358 1.43 -18.58 -20.48
CA ASP A 358 1.40 -19.46 -21.65
C ASP A 358 2.73 -19.31 -22.45
N PRO A 359 3.01 -20.14 -23.47
CA PRO A 359 4.21 -19.99 -24.31
C PRO A 359 4.39 -18.61 -24.96
N GLY A 360 3.31 -17.84 -25.11
CA GLY A 360 3.35 -16.47 -25.62
C GLY A 360 3.78 -15.44 -24.58
N THR A 361 3.77 -15.80 -23.29
CA THR A 361 4.32 -14.99 -22.18
C THR A 361 5.68 -15.48 -21.70
N THR A 362 5.94 -16.79 -21.76
CA THR A 362 7.20 -17.41 -21.35
C THR A 362 7.81 -18.14 -22.54
N SER A 363 8.87 -17.58 -23.10
CA SER A 363 9.61 -18.19 -24.22
C SER A 363 10.42 -19.42 -23.77
N GLN A 364 10.87 -20.25 -24.71
CA GLN A 364 11.74 -21.40 -24.43
C GLN A 364 13.01 -21.01 -23.65
N ARG A 365 13.63 -19.88 -24.01
CA ARG A 365 14.78 -19.32 -23.27
C ARG A 365 14.40 -18.96 -21.83
N GLY A 366 13.18 -18.48 -21.59
CA GLY A 366 12.67 -18.22 -20.25
C GLY A 366 12.52 -19.49 -19.42
N ILE A 367 12.00 -20.57 -20.04
CA ILE A 367 11.90 -21.89 -19.40
C ILE A 367 13.28 -22.41 -19.01
N GLU A 368 14.24 -22.36 -19.93
CA GLU A 368 15.63 -22.79 -19.69
C GLU A 368 16.32 -21.96 -18.59
N ALA A 369 15.94 -20.69 -18.45
CA ALA A 369 16.39 -19.80 -17.38
C ALA A 369 15.62 -19.97 -16.05
N GLY A 370 14.65 -20.89 -15.98
CA GLY A 370 13.82 -21.11 -14.80
C GLY A 370 12.83 -19.99 -14.50
N VAL A 371 12.49 -19.15 -15.49
CA VAL A 371 11.59 -18.00 -15.35
C VAL A 371 10.18 -18.38 -15.81
N VAL A 372 9.18 -18.01 -15.01
CA VAL A 372 7.76 -18.06 -15.37
C VAL A 372 7.22 -16.63 -15.40
N ASN A 373 6.73 -16.19 -16.56
CA ASN A 373 6.08 -14.88 -16.70
C ASN A 373 4.57 -15.03 -16.58
N ILE A 374 3.98 -14.24 -15.68
CA ILE A 374 2.54 -14.15 -15.46
C ILE A 374 2.13 -12.73 -15.78
N VAL A 375 1.28 -12.55 -16.78
CA VAL A 375 0.77 -11.24 -17.19
C VAL A 375 -0.68 -11.12 -16.71
N VAL A 376 -0.92 -10.17 -15.80
CA VAL A 376 -2.24 -9.87 -15.26
C VAL A 376 -2.59 -8.44 -15.64
N GLY A 377 -3.74 -8.25 -16.27
CA GLY A 377 -4.31 -6.93 -16.53
C GLY A 377 -5.67 -6.79 -15.89
N PHE A 378 -6.04 -5.56 -15.52
CA PHE A 378 -7.34 -5.25 -14.93
C PHE A 378 -7.84 -3.88 -15.41
N ALA A 379 -9.16 -3.70 -15.42
CA ALA A 379 -9.83 -2.45 -15.75
C ALA A 379 -10.15 -1.67 -14.46
N PRO A 380 -9.40 -0.61 -14.12
CA PRO A 380 -9.54 0.08 -12.84
C PRO A 380 -10.81 0.93 -12.76
N MET A 381 -11.40 1.03 -11.56
CA MET A 381 -12.43 2.02 -11.25
C MET A 381 -11.80 3.42 -11.11
N LYS A 382 -11.94 4.27 -12.14
CA LYS A 382 -11.50 5.67 -12.09
C LYS A 382 -12.53 6.56 -11.36
N PRO A 383 -12.12 7.45 -10.43
CA PRO A 383 -13.04 8.39 -9.79
C PRO A 383 -13.71 9.34 -10.79
N ALA A 384 -14.97 9.69 -10.53
CA ALA A 384 -15.66 10.78 -11.23
C ALA A 384 -15.32 12.11 -10.53
N GLU A 385 -14.30 12.81 -11.01
CA GLU A 385 -13.85 14.07 -10.40
C GLU A 385 -14.71 15.28 -10.76
N PHE A 386 -15.45 15.21 -11.87
CA PHE A 386 -16.30 16.30 -12.35
C PHE A 386 -17.64 15.75 -12.81
N ILE A 387 -18.72 16.42 -12.40
CA ILE A 387 -20.07 16.19 -12.91
C ILE A 387 -20.45 17.42 -13.74
N VAL A 388 -20.52 17.27 -15.05
CA VAL A 388 -20.98 18.33 -15.95
C VAL A 388 -22.47 18.14 -16.20
N ILE A 389 -23.30 19.05 -15.68
CA ILE A 389 -24.74 19.05 -15.89
C ILE A 389 -25.07 20.00 -17.05
N HIS A 390 -25.51 19.45 -18.18
CA HIS A 390 -26.01 20.24 -19.30
C HIS A 390 -27.52 20.46 -19.15
N VAL A 391 -27.94 21.68 -18.77
CA VAL A 391 -29.35 22.07 -18.78
C VAL A 391 -29.66 22.80 -20.08
N ARG A 392 -30.61 22.27 -20.86
CA ARG A 392 -31.10 22.89 -22.09
C ARG A 392 -32.61 23.12 -21.97
N GLN A 393 -33.07 24.28 -22.41
CA GLN A 393 -34.50 24.52 -22.62
C GLN A 393 -34.90 23.87 -23.95
N VAL A 394 -35.95 23.05 -23.93
CA VAL A 394 -36.56 22.55 -25.17
C VAL A 394 -37.24 23.75 -25.84
N ALA A 395 -36.72 24.22 -26.97
CA ALA A 395 -37.41 25.19 -27.81
C ALA A 395 -38.67 24.54 -28.39
N GLY A 396 -39.79 25.27 -28.36
CA GLY A 396 -41.14 24.73 -28.53
C GLY A 396 -41.34 23.85 -29.77
N GLN A 397 -42.12 22.78 -29.59
CA GLN A 397 -42.74 22.08 -30.71
C GLN A 397 -43.50 23.12 -31.56
N PRO A 398 -43.34 23.13 -32.90
CA PRO A 398 -44.23 23.92 -33.73
C PRO A 398 -45.66 23.40 -33.48
N ALA A 399 -46.56 24.32 -33.14
CA ALA A 399 -48.00 24.02 -33.06
C ALA A 399 -48.47 23.39 -34.39
N PRO A 400 -49.43 22.45 -34.34
CA PRO A 400 -49.80 21.58 -35.46
C PRO A 400 -50.22 22.33 -36.73
#